data_AF-A0A4R8DCT8-F1
#
_entry.id   AF-A0A4R8DCT8-F1
#
_cell.length_a   1.000
_cell.length_b   1.000
_cell.length_c   1.000
_cell.angle_alpha   90.00
_cell.angle_beta   90.00
_cell.angle_gamma   90.00
#
_symmetry.space_group_name_H-M   'P 1'
#
loop_
_entity.id
_entity.type
_entity.pdbx_description
1 polymer ?
#
loop_
_entity_poly.entity_id
_entity_poly.type
_entity_poly.pdbx_seq_one_letter_code
_entity_poly.pdbx_strand_id
1 'polypeptide(L)'
;MLDHLVLATDDLRGSVAAFAAATGVEPVEGGRHVGRGTRNYLVGLGDASYLEIIGPDVERPVEGAMPFGIDGLQGSRLVTWAVRPADIEAAVVAAREAGADLGPIESMSRRTPAGELLSWRLTAAYPAPYDGIVPFLIDWGTSRHPAGSGLPSVELVDFGATHPRPDVVNAVLDALEIGLRAVPGEPGLRATVAGPGGTYSLR
;
A
#
# COMPACT_ATOMS: atom_id res chain seq x y z
N MET A 1 2.00 8.67 9.99
CA MET A 1 0.97 7.67 10.37
C MET A 1 0.77 6.68 9.22
N LEU A 2 0.53 5.39 9.48
CA LEU A 2 0.24 4.40 8.44
C LEU A 2 -1.02 4.78 7.65
N ASP A 3 -0.91 4.81 6.32
CA ASP A 3 -2.06 5.01 5.42
C ASP A 3 -2.63 3.69 4.96
N HIS A 4 -1.84 2.93 4.22
CA HIS A 4 -2.25 1.62 3.77
C HIS A 4 -1.05 0.72 3.48
N LEU A 5 -1.33 -0.58 3.47
CA LEU A 5 -0.45 -1.61 2.94
C LEU A 5 -0.89 -1.94 1.49
N VAL A 6 0.06 -2.24 0.61
CA VAL A 6 -0.22 -2.62 -0.78
C VAL A 6 0.14 -4.09 -0.99
N LEU A 7 -0.88 -4.95 -1.08
CA LEU A 7 -0.74 -6.35 -1.48
C LEU A 7 -0.99 -6.45 -2.99
N ALA A 8 0.09 -6.57 -3.76
CA ALA A 8 -0.01 -6.78 -5.19
C ALA A 8 -0.11 -8.28 -5.50
N THR A 9 -0.87 -8.65 -6.54
CA THR A 9 -1.12 -10.05 -6.90
C THR A 9 -1.33 -10.22 -8.40
N ASP A 10 -0.95 -11.37 -8.94
CA ASP A 10 -1.25 -11.79 -10.31
C ASP A 10 -2.69 -12.31 -10.49
N ASP A 11 -3.27 -12.95 -9.48
CA ASP A 11 -4.68 -13.35 -9.41
C ASP A 11 -5.46 -12.54 -8.35
N LEU A 12 -6.03 -11.41 -8.78
CA LEU A 12 -6.79 -10.54 -7.89
C LEU A 12 -8.02 -11.23 -7.30
N ARG A 13 -8.77 -12.00 -8.11
CA ARG A 13 -10.00 -12.65 -7.63
C ARG A 13 -9.67 -13.75 -6.62
N GLY A 14 -8.64 -14.55 -6.90
CA GLY A 14 -8.15 -15.59 -6.00
C GLY A 14 -7.65 -15.02 -4.68
N SER A 15 -6.85 -13.95 -4.72
CA SER A 15 -6.32 -13.29 -3.51
C SER A 15 -7.42 -12.69 -2.64
N VAL A 16 -8.44 -12.05 -3.23
CA VAL A 16 -9.61 -11.54 -2.48
C VAL A 16 -10.38 -12.69 -1.83
N ALA A 17 -10.65 -13.78 -2.57
CA ALA A 17 -11.35 -14.94 -2.05
C ALA A 17 -10.57 -15.65 -0.92
N ALA A 18 -9.25 -15.79 -1.07
CA ALA A 18 -8.39 -16.38 -0.05
C ALA A 18 -8.35 -15.53 1.24
N PHE A 19 -8.26 -14.20 1.09
CA PHE A 19 -8.33 -13.27 2.21
C PHE A 19 -9.66 -13.39 2.96
N ALA A 20 -10.78 -13.40 2.23
CA ALA A 20 -12.11 -13.50 2.82
C ALA A 20 -12.32 -14.85 3.54
N ALA A 21 -11.86 -15.95 2.94
CA ALA A 21 -11.92 -17.28 3.56
C ALA A 21 -11.10 -17.37 4.85
N ALA A 22 -9.92 -16.75 4.90
CA ALA A 22 -9.03 -16.81 6.05
C ALA A 22 -9.45 -15.89 7.20
N THR A 23 -9.94 -14.69 6.88
CA THR A 23 -10.25 -13.65 7.88
C THR A 23 -11.73 -13.58 8.24
N GLY A 24 -12.62 -14.14 7.41
CA GLY A 24 -14.07 -13.99 7.56
C GLY A 24 -14.59 -12.59 7.17
N VAL A 25 -13.77 -11.75 6.52
CA VAL A 25 -14.11 -10.38 6.13
C VAL A 25 -13.94 -10.23 4.63
N GLU A 26 -15.00 -9.82 3.93
CA GLU A 26 -15.00 -9.62 2.47
C GLU A 26 -14.43 -8.23 2.12
N PRO A 27 -13.31 -8.14 1.38
CA PRO A 27 -12.84 -6.86 0.83
C PRO A 27 -13.86 -6.26 -0.15
N VAL A 28 -14.01 -4.94 -0.15
CA VAL A 28 -14.93 -4.23 -1.05
C VAL A 28 -14.20 -3.68 -2.27
N GLU A 29 -14.87 -3.61 -3.42
CA GLU A 29 -14.28 -3.01 -4.63
C GLU A 29 -13.89 -1.54 -4.36
N GLY A 30 -12.61 -1.22 -4.50
CA GLY A 30 -12.12 0.13 -4.34
C GLY A 30 -12.32 0.93 -5.62
N GLY A 31 -11.88 0.38 -6.75
CA GLY A 31 -12.06 0.95 -8.08
C GLY A 31 -11.04 0.47 -9.10
N ARG A 32 -11.07 1.10 -10.27
CA ARG A 32 -10.19 0.79 -11.41
C ARG A 32 -9.23 1.94 -11.68
N HIS A 33 -7.97 1.60 -11.93
CA HIS A 33 -6.96 2.55 -12.40
C HIS A 33 -7.00 2.62 -13.92
N VAL A 34 -7.93 3.42 -14.45
CA VAL A 34 -8.13 3.58 -15.90
C VAL A 34 -6.83 4.02 -16.58
N GLY A 35 -6.46 3.32 -17.65
CA GLY A 35 -5.19 3.55 -18.38
C GLY A 35 -3.96 2.89 -17.75
N ARG A 36 -4.08 2.26 -16.58
CA ARG A 36 -2.98 1.54 -15.89
C ARG A 36 -3.21 0.03 -15.76
N GLY A 37 -4.36 -0.48 -16.20
CA GLY A 37 -4.64 -1.93 -16.30
C GLY A 37 -4.81 -2.67 -14.98
N THR A 38 -5.05 -1.96 -13.88
CA THR A 38 -5.24 -2.57 -12.56
C THR A 38 -6.56 -2.15 -11.93
N ARG A 39 -7.05 -2.98 -11.02
CA ARG A 39 -8.18 -2.66 -10.14
C ARG A 39 -7.84 -3.12 -8.73
N ASN A 40 -8.50 -2.55 -7.73
CA ASN A 40 -8.22 -2.86 -6.33
C ASN A 40 -9.48 -3.22 -5.52
N TYR A 41 -9.23 -3.92 -4.42
CA TYR A 41 -10.17 -4.19 -3.35
C TYR A 41 -9.58 -3.68 -2.04
N LEU A 42 -10.45 -3.19 -1.16
CA LEU A 42 -10.07 -2.49 0.07
C LEU A 42 -10.69 -3.20 1.28
N VAL A 43 -9.92 -3.30 2.36
CA VAL A 43 -10.38 -3.72 3.69
C VAL A 43 -9.69 -2.83 4.73
N GLY A 44 -10.43 -2.36 5.72
CA GLY A 44 -9.88 -1.55 6.80
C GLY A 44 -8.90 -2.35 7.68
N LEU A 45 -7.87 -1.68 8.18
CA LEU A 45 -6.89 -2.21 9.14
C LEU A 45 -7.03 -1.49 10.50
N GLY A 46 -8.28 -1.25 10.91
CA GLY A 46 -8.66 -0.30 11.97
C GLY A 46 -9.19 1.03 11.42
N ASP A 47 -9.25 2.05 12.27
CA ASP A 47 -10.05 3.26 11.99
C ASP A 47 -9.45 4.21 10.94
N ALA A 48 -8.13 4.18 10.73
CA ALA A 48 -7.43 5.16 9.91
C ALA A 48 -6.50 4.56 8.84
N SER A 49 -6.51 3.24 8.66
CA SER A 49 -5.65 2.56 7.69
C SER A 49 -6.41 1.47 6.94
N TYR A 50 -5.91 1.06 5.79
CA TYR A 50 -6.51 -0.02 5.00
C TYR A 50 -5.46 -0.90 4.33
N LEU A 51 -5.87 -2.06 3.85
CA LEU A 51 -5.13 -2.91 2.93
C LEU A 51 -5.69 -2.69 1.53
N GLU A 52 -4.83 -2.34 0.60
CA GLU A 52 -5.11 -2.35 -0.83
C GLU A 52 -4.67 -3.69 -1.42
N ILE A 53 -5.63 -4.51 -1.86
CA ILE A 53 -5.36 -5.69 -2.66
C ILE A 53 -5.50 -5.29 -4.12
N ILE A 54 -4.39 -5.27 -4.86
CA ILE A 54 -4.32 -4.75 -6.23
C ILE A 54 -3.78 -5.81 -7.19
N GLY A 55 -4.41 -5.92 -8.35
CA GLY A 55 -3.97 -6.82 -9.41
C GLY A 55 -4.52 -6.43 -10.79
N PRO A 56 -4.26 -7.24 -11.82
CA PRO A 56 -4.70 -6.96 -13.19
C PRO A 56 -6.22 -6.78 -13.29
N ASP A 57 -6.67 -5.75 -14.01
CA ASP A 57 -8.05 -5.64 -14.46
C ASP A 57 -8.22 -6.47 -15.74
N VAL A 58 -8.52 -7.76 -15.59
CA VAL A 58 -8.68 -8.71 -16.72
C VAL A 58 -9.82 -8.32 -17.68
N GLU A 59 -10.74 -7.46 -17.25
CA GLU A 59 -11.82 -6.96 -18.10
C GLU A 59 -11.40 -5.74 -18.93
N ARG A 60 -10.29 -5.07 -18.56
CA ARG A 60 -9.73 -3.91 -19.24
C ARG A 60 -8.20 -4.01 -19.30
N PRO A 61 -7.68 -5.00 -20.03
CA PRO A 61 -6.25 -5.16 -20.19
C PRO A 61 -5.64 -3.92 -20.85
N VAL A 62 -4.40 -3.61 -20.48
CA VAL A 62 -3.59 -2.56 -21.10
C VAL A 62 -2.30 -3.18 -21.62
N GLU A 63 -1.72 -2.55 -22.63
CA GLU A 63 -0.36 -2.87 -23.07
C GLU A 63 0.66 -2.09 -22.22
N GLY A 64 1.78 -2.73 -21.90
CA GLY A 64 2.88 -2.12 -21.14
C GLY A 64 2.92 -2.52 -19.67
N ALA A 65 3.87 -1.91 -18.95
CA ALA A 65 4.14 -2.22 -17.54
C ALA A 65 2.98 -1.80 -16.63
N MET A 66 2.60 -2.67 -15.71
CA MET A 66 1.59 -2.36 -14.70
C MET A 66 2.24 -1.69 -13.49
N PRO A 67 1.48 -0.87 -12.72
CA PRO A 67 1.94 -0.36 -11.44
C PRO A 67 2.52 -1.47 -10.56
N PHE A 68 3.54 -1.13 -9.77
CA PHE A 68 4.23 -2.06 -8.84
C PHE A 68 4.89 -3.28 -9.49
N GLY A 69 5.00 -3.31 -10.84
CA GLY A 69 5.52 -4.46 -11.57
C GLY A 69 4.62 -5.69 -11.47
N ILE A 70 3.30 -5.48 -11.31
CA ILE A 70 2.29 -6.55 -11.18
C ILE A 70 2.38 -7.56 -12.33
N ASP A 71 2.68 -7.09 -13.53
CA ASP A 71 2.82 -7.90 -14.75
C ASP A 71 3.97 -8.93 -14.69
N GLY A 72 4.92 -8.75 -13.76
CA GLY A 72 6.03 -9.70 -13.52
C GLY A 72 5.90 -10.51 -12.22
N LEU A 73 4.80 -10.37 -11.47
CA LEU A 73 4.63 -11.08 -10.21
C LEU A 73 4.23 -12.55 -10.44
N GLN A 74 4.64 -13.40 -9.49
CA GLN A 74 4.14 -14.77 -9.36
C GLN A 74 3.52 -14.90 -7.97
N GLY A 75 2.20 -15.07 -7.91
CA GLY A 75 1.41 -15.01 -6.68
C GLY A 75 1.21 -13.59 -6.15
N SER A 76 1.07 -13.47 -4.82
CA SER A 76 0.89 -12.19 -4.13
C SER A 76 2.09 -11.83 -3.27
N ARG A 77 2.36 -10.51 -3.17
CA ARG A 77 3.37 -9.96 -2.25
C ARG A 77 2.99 -8.59 -1.70
N LEU A 78 3.41 -8.26 -0.49
CA LEU A 78 3.39 -6.90 0.03
C LEU A 78 4.50 -6.09 -0.65
N VAL A 79 4.13 -5.32 -1.68
CA VAL A 79 5.07 -4.61 -2.54
C VAL A 79 5.59 -3.32 -1.95
N THR A 80 4.76 -2.64 -1.17
CA THR A 80 5.08 -1.37 -0.53
C THR A 80 3.95 -1.02 0.44
N TRP A 81 4.03 0.18 1.01
CA TRP A 81 3.07 0.74 1.93
C TRP A 81 3.17 2.26 1.90
N ALA A 82 2.17 2.93 2.44
CA ALA A 82 2.06 4.38 2.42
C ALA A 82 1.98 4.96 3.82
N VAL A 83 2.52 6.17 3.99
CA VAL A 83 2.34 6.96 5.20
C VAL A 83 1.79 8.34 4.88
N ARG A 84 0.97 8.86 5.79
CA ARG A 84 0.53 10.25 5.82
C ARG A 84 1.43 11.04 6.76
N PRO A 85 2.38 11.85 6.25
CA PRO A 85 3.04 12.87 7.05
C PRO A 85 2.11 14.06 7.29
N ALA A 86 2.44 14.92 8.25
CA ALA A 86 1.73 16.18 8.45
C ALA A 86 2.04 17.22 7.36
N ASP A 87 3.26 17.16 6.82
CA ASP A 87 3.76 18.00 5.73
C ASP A 87 4.52 17.10 4.74
N ILE A 88 3.96 16.93 3.55
CA ILE A 88 4.51 16.01 2.53
C ILE A 88 5.79 16.57 1.92
N GLU A 89 5.89 17.89 1.76
CA GLU A 89 7.08 18.57 1.25
C GLU A 89 8.27 18.41 2.19
N ALA A 90 8.07 18.65 3.49
CA ALA A 90 9.10 18.47 4.50
C ALA A 90 9.56 17.01 4.60
N ALA A 91 8.63 16.07 4.54
CA ALA A 91 8.94 14.64 4.57
C ALA A 91 9.73 14.17 3.34
N VAL A 92 9.47 14.72 2.13
CA VAL A 92 10.30 14.45 0.94
C VAL A 92 11.74 14.93 1.14
N VAL A 93 11.92 16.12 1.71
CA VAL A 93 13.27 16.66 1.99
C VAL A 93 13.99 15.78 3.00
N ALA A 94 13.34 15.44 4.12
CA ALA A 94 13.91 14.60 5.17
C ALA A 94 14.32 13.20 4.63
N ALA A 95 13.46 12.57 3.84
CA ALA A 95 13.78 11.29 3.20
C ALA A 95 14.99 11.39 2.27
N ARG A 96 15.06 12.46 1.46
CA ARG A 96 16.18 12.69 0.54
C ARG A 96 17.50 12.90 1.29
N GLU A 97 17.49 13.69 2.36
CA GLU A 97 18.66 13.91 3.23
C GLU A 97 19.11 12.61 3.91
N ALA A 98 18.18 11.71 4.24
CA ALA A 98 18.46 10.38 4.78
C ALA A 98 18.85 9.35 3.70
N GLY A 99 18.89 9.73 2.42
CA GLY A 99 19.35 8.87 1.32
C GLY A 99 18.26 8.07 0.61
N ALA A 100 17.00 8.52 0.66
CA ALA A 100 15.90 7.97 -0.13
C ALA A 100 15.28 9.03 -1.04
N ASP A 101 15.37 8.84 -2.36
CA ASP A 101 14.62 9.66 -3.32
C ASP A 101 13.23 9.07 -3.53
N LEU A 102 12.21 9.69 -2.95
CA LEU A 102 10.81 9.21 -3.05
C LEU A 102 10.15 9.59 -4.38
N GLY A 103 10.88 10.27 -5.27
CA GLY A 103 10.36 10.77 -6.54
C GLY A 103 9.57 12.07 -6.38
N PRO A 104 9.00 12.60 -7.49
CA PRO A 104 8.20 13.81 -7.43
C PRO A 104 6.89 13.59 -6.67
N ILE A 105 6.34 14.69 -6.15
CA ILE A 105 4.96 14.69 -5.65
C ILE A 105 4.03 14.87 -6.84
N GLU A 106 3.17 13.88 -7.07
CA GLU A 106 2.19 13.85 -8.14
C GLU A 106 0.78 14.04 -7.59
N SER A 107 -0.04 14.80 -8.31
CA SER A 107 -1.48 14.92 -8.03
C SER A 107 -2.24 13.78 -8.70
N MET A 108 -3.05 13.09 -7.92
CA MET A 108 -3.86 11.95 -8.34
C MET A 108 -5.32 12.18 -8.00
N SER A 109 -6.20 11.56 -8.79
CA SER A 109 -7.63 11.57 -8.48
C SER A 109 -8.33 10.33 -9.03
N ARG A 110 -9.44 9.96 -8.41
CA ARG A 110 -10.36 8.93 -8.92
C ARG A 110 -11.78 9.20 -8.46
N ARG A 111 -12.76 8.68 -9.20
CA ARG A 111 -14.14 8.63 -8.75
C ARG A 111 -14.42 7.32 -8.01
N THR A 112 -15.15 7.40 -6.89
CA THR A 112 -15.70 6.23 -6.21
C THR A 112 -16.86 5.64 -7.02
N PRO A 113 -17.30 4.39 -6.74
CA PRO A 113 -18.53 3.84 -7.34
C PRO A 113 -19.77 4.71 -7.07
N ALA A 114 -19.79 5.47 -5.97
CA ALA A 114 -20.84 6.42 -5.61
C ALA A 114 -20.72 7.77 -6.34
N GLY A 115 -19.69 7.97 -7.18
CA GLY A 115 -19.48 9.17 -7.99
C GLY A 115 -18.67 10.30 -7.32
N GLU A 116 -18.35 10.18 -6.04
CA GLU A 116 -17.50 11.11 -5.29
C GLU A 116 -16.11 11.18 -5.91
N LEU A 117 -15.59 12.40 -6.12
CA LEU A 117 -14.23 12.60 -6.61
C LEU A 117 -13.28 12.67 -5.42
N LEU A 118 -12.39 11.68 -5.31
CA LEU A 118 -11.25 11.73 -4.39
C LEU A 118 -10.06 12.32 -5.14
N SER A 119 -9.38 13.27 -4.51
CA SER A 119 -8.13 13.87 -4.99
C SER A 119 -7.09 13.83 -3.88
N TRP A 120 -5.87 13.45 -4.21
CA TRP A 120 -4.77 13.37 -3.27
C TRP A 120 -3.45 13.68 -3.98
N ARG A 121 -2.40 13.82 -3.20
CA ARG A 121 -1.02 13.91 -3.66
C ARG A 121 -0.27 12.69 -3.16
N LEU A 122 0.67 12.17 -3.93
CA LEU A 122 1.58 11.14 -3.46
C LEU A 122 2.97 11.29 -4.05
N THR A 123 3.97 10.69 -3.41
CA THR A 123 5.29 10.52 -4.01
C THR A 123 5.31 9.23 -4.84
N ALA A 124 5.85 9.27 -6.05
CA ALA A 124 5.97 8.10 -6.91
C ALA A 124 7.43 7.90 -7.36
N ALA A 125 8.08 6.88 -6.81
CA ALA A 125 9.39 6.42 -7.27
C ALA A 125 9.29 5.01 -7.85
N TYR A 126 9.88 4.81 -9.03
CA TYR A 126 10.00 3.50 -9.66
C TYR A 126 11.43 3.28 -10.17
N PRO A 127 12.14 2.21 -9.74
CA PRO A 127 11.73 1.26 -8.70
C PRO A 127 11.54 1.92 -7.33
N ALA A 128 10.73 1.31 -6.47
CA ALA A 128 10.52 1.81 -5.11
C ALA A 128 11.84 1.79 -4.32
N PRO A 129 12.17 2.84 -3.54
CA PRO A 129 13.39 2.88 -2.75
C PRO A 129 13.47 1.72 -1.77
N TYR A 130 14.67 1.12 -1.66
CA TYR A 130 14.95 0.01 -0.75
C TYR A 130 13.93 -1.12 -0.89
N ASP A 131 13.64 -1.52 -2.14
CA ASP A 131 12.77 -2.65 -2.47
C ASP A 131 11.34 -2.53 -1.91
N GLY A 132 10.87 -1.28 -1.72
CA GLY A 132 9.53 -0.99 -1.20
C GLY A 132 9.43 -0.99 0.32
N ILE A 133 10.54 -1.17 1.04
CA ILE A 133 10.58 -1.10 2.51
C ILE A 133 10.42 0.34 3.00
N VAL A 134 10.98 1.32 2.29
CA VAL A 134 10.69 2.74 2.54
C VAL A 134 9.33 3.07 1.92
N PRO A 135 8.37 3.62 2.69
CA PRO A 135 7.05 3.91 2.18
C PRO A 135 7.07 5.08 1.21
N PHE A 136 6.06 5.14 0.36
CA PHE A 136 5.72 6.39 -0.31
C PHE A 136 4.85 7.26 0.60
N LEU A 137 4.85 8.56 0.34
CA LEU A 137 4.08 9.54 1.07
C LEU A 137 2.76 9.80 0.35
N ILE A 138 1.71 10.02 1.12
CA ILE A 138 0.39 10.38 0.59
C ILE A 138 -0.24 11.50 1.43
N ASP A 139 -0.89 12.44 0.75
CA ASP A 139 -1.65 13.53 1.35
C ASP A 139 -3.02 13.63 0.66
N TRP A 140 -4.07 13.33 1.41
CA TRP A 140 -5.45 13.36 0.93
C TRP A 140 -6.02 14.78 0.83
N GLY A 141 -5.32 15.79 1.34
CA GLY A 141 -5.80 17.16 1.42
C GLY A 141 -7.15 17.23 2.13
N THR A 142 -8.18 17.70 1.42
CA THR A 142 -9.55 17.81 1.92
C THR A 142 -10.45 16.63 1.55
N SER A 143 -9.94 15.66 0.76
CA SER A 143 -10.72 14.48 0.38
C SER A 143 -10.95 13.57 1.57
N ARG A 144 -12.12 12.92 1.61
CA ARG A 144 -12.41 11.91 2.63
C ARG A 144 -11.43 10.74 2.49
N HIS A 145 -10.79 10.39 3.60
CA HIS A 145 -9.91 9.23 3.66
C HIS A 145 -10.70 7.92 3.41
N PRO A 146 -10.21 6.96 2.61
CA PRO A 146 -10.91 5.72 2.32
C PRO A 146 -11.32 4.91 3.56
N ALA A 147 -10.45 4.78 4.56
CA ALA A 147 -10.77 4.08 5.80
C ALA A 147 -11.95 4.74 6.57
N GLY A 148 -12.16 6.05 6.38
CA GLY A 148 -13.29 6.77 6.97
C GLY A 148 -14.63 6.49 6.29
N SER A 149 -14.67 5.67 5.22
CA SER A 149 -15.86 5.39 4.40
C SER A 149 -16.68 4.19 4.86
N GLY A 150 -16.38 3.60 6.02
CA GLY A 150 -17.10 2.43 6.54
C GLY A 150 -16.69 1.14 5.83
N LEU A 151 -15.39 0.97 5.57
CA LEU A 151 -14.87 -0.28 5.04
C LEU A 151 -15.14 -1.43 6.03
N PRO A 152 -15.43 -2.65 5.53
CA PRO A 152 -15.28 -3.82 6.39
C PRO A 152 -13.82 -3.90 6.86
N SER A 153 -13.58 -4.33 8.09
CA SER A 153 -12.26 -4.21 8.72
C SER A 153 -11.79 -5.50 9.39
N VAL A 154 -10.47 -5.63 9.41
CA VAL A 154 -9.71 -6.57 10.21
C VAL A 154 -8.75 -5.79 11.12
N GLU A 155 -8.24 -6.42 12.17
CA GLU A 155 -7.18 -5.87 13.00
C GLU A 155 -5.81 -6.10 12.36
N LEU A 156 -4.95 -5.08 12.31
CA LEU A 156 -3.53 -5.26 11.99
C LEU A 156 -2.78 -5.64 13.27
N VAL A 157 -2.38 -6.91 13.37
CA VAL A 157 -1.75 -7.50 14.56
C VAL A 157 -0.25 -7.30 14.58
N ASP A 158 0.42 -7.50 13.43
CA ASP A 158 1.86 -7.30 13.28
C ASP A 158 2.17 -6.69 11.91
N PHE A 159 3.19 -5.83 11.85
CA PHE A 159 3.75 -5.33 10.62
C PHE A 159 5.27 -5.28 10.75
N GLY A 160 5.98 -5.89 9.81
CA GLY A 160 7.42 -6.06 9.89
C GLY A 160 8.10 -5.93 8.54
N ALA A 161 9.38 -5.55 8.58
CA ALA A 161 10.23 -5.41 7.41
C ALA A 161 11.55 -6.17 7.61
N THR A 162 12.08 -6.73 6.52
CA THR A 162 13.43 -7.29 6.43
C THR A 162 14.17 -6.63 5.29
N HIS A 163 15.48 -6.40 5.47
CA HIS A 163 16.33 -5.82 4.43
C HIS A 163 17.80 -6.17 4.71
N PRO A 164 18.67 -6.36 3.68
CA PRO A 164 20.08 -6.71 3.87
C PRO A 164 20.91 -5.57 4.47
N ARG A 165 20.39 -4.33 4.40
CA ARG A 165 20.98 -3.13 5.00
C ARG A 165 19.96 -2.45 5.91
N PRO A 166 19.62 -3.03 7.07
CA PRO A 166 18.54 -2.52 7.91
C PRO A 166 18.90 -1.15 8.49
N ASP A 167 20.16 -0.88 8.83
CA ASP A 167 20.56 0.42 9.40
C ASP A 167 20.32 1.59 8.43
N VAL A 168 20.58 1.37 7.14
CA VAL A 168 20.36 2.40 6.10
C VAL A 168 18.86 2.68 5.92
N VAL A 169 18.06 1.63 5.86
CA VAL A 169 16.60 1.75 5.75
C VAL A 169 16.03 2.43 6.99
N ASN A 170 16.47 1.99 8.16
CA ASN A 170 16.01 2.51 9.45
C ASN A 170 16.36 3.99 9.63
N ALA A 171 17.49 4.48 9.11
CA ALA A 171 17.80 5.90 9.11
C ALA A 171 16.77 6.74 8.33
N VAL A 172 16.27 6.21 7.21
CA VAL A 172 15.20 6.86 6.43
C VAL A 172 13.87 6.80 7.17
N LEU A 173 13.53 5.65 7.78
CA LEU A 173 12.32 5.50 8.58
C LEU A 173 12.34 6.46 9.79
N ASP A 174 13.50 6.61 10.45
CA ASP A 174 13.68 7.56 11.55
C ASP A 174 13.49 9.02 11.09
N ALA A 175 14.04 9.39 9.92
CA ALA A 175 13.86 10.72 9.33
C ALA A 175 12.39 11.03 8.96
N LEU A 176 11.59 10.00 8.71
CA LEU A 176 10.15 10.08 8.44
C LEU A 176 9.28 9.90 9.70
N GLU A 177 9.89 9.84 10.89
CA GLU A 177 9.22 9.63 12.18
C GLU A 177 8.37 8.33 12.22
N ILE A 178 8.88 7.28 11.57
CA ILE A 178 8.23 5.97 11.46
C ILE A 178 8.76 5.02 12.53
N GLY A 179 7.86 4.40 13.29
CA GLY A 179 8.20 3.41 14.32
C GLY A 179 8.53 1.99 13.82
N LEU A 180 8.27 1.67 12.54
CA LEU A 180 8.65 0.38 11.95
C LEU A 180 10.17 0.25 11.92
N ARG A 181 10.70 -0.91 12.31
CA ARG A 181 12.13 -1.24 12.20
C ARG A 181 12.35 -2.40 11.26
N ALA A 182 13.16 -2.19 10.23
CA ALA A 182 13.69 -3.27 9.41
C ALA A 182 14.74 -4.07 10.20
N VAL A 183 14.72 -5.39 10.04
CA VAL A 183 15.73 -6.32 10.59
C VAL A 183 16.53 -6.97 9.46
N PRO A 184 17.72 -7.55 9.73
CA PRO A 184 18.51 -8.22 8.70
C PRO A 184 17.73 -9.36 8.01
N GLY A 185 17.80 -9.43 6.68
CA GLY A 185 17.21 -10.51 5.88
C GLY A 185 17.05 -10.13 4.41
N GLU A 186 16.51 -11.03 3.59
CA GLU A 186 16.09 -10.69 2.23
C GLU A 186 15.05 -9.56 2.25
N PRO A 187 15.04 -8.64 1.27
CA PRO A 187 14.06 -7.56 1.23
C PRO A 187 12.63 -8.11 1.24
N GLY A 188 11.83 -7.69 2.23
CA GLY A 188 10.44 -8.14 2.33
C GLY A 188 9.64 -7.40 3.38
N LEU A 189 8.35 -7.24 3.10
CA LEU A 189 7.34 -6.80 4.06
C LEU A 189 6.53 -8.01 4.50
N ARG A 190 6.09 -8.00 5.76
CA ARG A 190 5.11 -8.95 6.28
C ARG A 190 4.07 -8.21 7.10
N ALA A 191 2.83 -8.66 7.03
CA ALA A 191 1.80 -8.23 7.95
C ALA A 191 0.99 -9.43 8.44
N THR A 192 0.47 -9.34 9.65
CA THR A 192 -0.46 -10.32 10.19
C THR A 192 -1.75 -9.58 10.50
N VAL A 193 -2.87 -10.07 9.98
CA VAL A 193 -4.20 -9.50 10.23
C VAL A 193 -5.11 -10.51 10.92
N ALA A 194 -6.05 -10.03 11.71
CA ALA A 194 -7.04 -10.87 12.39
C ALA A 194 -8.47 -10.40 12.11
N GLY A 195 -9.34 -11.34 11.77
CA GLY A 195 -10.78 -11.14 11.63
C GLY A 195 -11.58 -12.28 12.29
N PRO A 196 -12.92 -12.29 12.16
CA PRO A 196 -13.78 -13.31 12.77
C PRO A 196 -13.45 -14.75 12.36
N GLY A 197 -12.87 -14.96 11.18
CA GLY A 197 -12.45 -16.27 10.66
C GLY A 197 -11.09 -16.75 11.16
N GLY A 198 -10.29 -15.86 11.76
CA GLY A 198 -8.95 -16.17 12.26
C GLY A 198 -7.88 -15.18 11.79
N THR A 199 -6.63 -15.63 11.85
CA THR A 199 -5.45 -14.85 11.51
C THR A 199 -4.94 -15.21 10.11
N TYR A 200 -4.54 -14.19 9.34
CA TYR A 200 -3.97 -14.36 8.01
C TYR A 200 -2.64 -13.61 7.89
N SER A 201 -1.63 -14.28 7.34
CA SER A 201 -0.31 -13.69 7.10
C SER A 201 -0.21 -13.21 5.65
N LEU A 202 0.11 -11.94 5.51
CA LEU A 202 0.44 -11.26 4.27
C LEU A 202 1.96 -11.20 4.15
N ARG A 203 2.48 -11.61 3.01
CA ARG A 203 3.89 -11.47 2.61
C ARG A 203 3.90 -10.89 1.22
#